data_AF-A0A7T7KN84-F1
#
_entry.id   AF-A0A7T7KN84-F1
#
_cell.length_a   1.000
_cell.length_b   1.000
_cell.length_c   1.000
_cell.angle_alpha   90.00
_cell.angle_beta   90.00
_cell.angle_gamma   90.00
#
_symmetry.space_group_name_H-M   'P 1'
#
loop_
_entity.id
_entity.type
_entity.pdbx_description
1 polymer ?
#
loop_
_entity_poly.entity_id
_entity_poly.type
_entity_poly.pdbx_seq_one_letter_code
_entity_poly.pdbx_strand_id
1 'polypeptide(L)'
;MTHILAIGGIVLCLLLFLSAVLAFFRLWTWSAGIVALPALPLQLLGFTGTCTQGADGPFVTGAVLSSPFLAGAICLVLWGMAKGVVSPSGAIVTLAVAAVMLFLTRQAWLGAVFSGTPCGAGYGARHWQGQVLVLGGYLVLPAILLVCSCRAALLGARGKGSRRVGTNGTNCPE
;
A
#
# COMPACT_ATOMS: atom_id res chain seq x y z
N MET A 1 -12.17 -15.57 20.50
CA MET A 1 -12.09 -15.41 19.03
C MET A 1 -13.15 -14.44 18.48
N THR A 2 -14.41 -14.51 18.91
CA THR A 2 -15.50 -13.60 18.48
C THR A 2 -15.23 -12.12 18.74
N HIS A 3 -14.67 -11.75 19.90
CA HIS A 3 -14.35 -10.35 20.23
C HIS A 3 -13.24 -9.75 19.34
N ILE A 4 -12.23 -10.54 18.96
CA ILE A 4 -11.12 -10.07 18.10
C ILE A 4 -11.63 -9.83 16.67
N LEU A 5 -12.50 -10.70 16.16
CA LEU A 5 -13.17 -10.53 14.87
C LEU A 5 -14.08 -9.29 14.86
N ALA A 6 -14.84 -9.05 15.94
CA ALA A 6 -15.69 -7.88 16.07
C ALA A 6 -14.89 -6.57 16.09
N ILE A 7 -13.79 -6.51 16.85
CA ILE A 7 -12.92 -5.33 16.91
C ILE A 7 -12.26 -5.08 15.55
N GLY A 8 -11.71 -6.12 14.91
CA GLY A 8 -11.11 -6.00 13.58
C GLY A 8 -12.10 -5.53 12.51
N GLY A 9 -13.33 -6.05 12.53
CA GLY A 9 -14.40 -5.63 11.63
C GLY A 9 -14.82 -4.18 11.83
N ILE A 10 -14.96 -3.74 13.08
CA ILE A 10 -15.30 -2.33 13.40
C ILE A 10 -14.20 -1.38 12.92
N VAL A 11 -12.92 -1.71 13.18
CA VAL A 11 -11.78 -0.90 12.73
C VAL A 11 -11.75 -0.83 11.21
N LEU A 12 -11.98 -1.95 10.51
CA LEU A 12 -12.03 -1.96 9.04
C LEU A 12 -13.16 -1.07 8.50
N CYS A 13 -14.37 -1.18 9.06
CA CYS A 13 -15.51 -0.34 8.67
C CYS A 13 -15.23 1.15 8.90
N LEU A 14 -14.62 1.51 10.03
CA LEU A 14 -14.22 2.90 10.32
C LEU A 14 -13.20 3.43 9.30
N LEU A 15 -12.19 2.62 8.94
CA LEU A 15 -11.18 3.00 7.94
C LEU A 15 -11.80 3.17 6.55
N LEU A 16 -12.73 2.30 6.15
CA LEU A 16 -13.44 2.41 4.88
C LEU A 16 -14.35 3.65 4.84
N PHE A 17 -15.08 3.92 5.92
CA PHE A 17 -15.91 5.11 6.04
C PHE A 17 -15.07 6.39 5.98
N LEU A 18 -13.98 6.45 6.74
CA LEU A 18 -13.05 7.58 6.73
C LEU A 18 -12.43 7.80 5.34
N SER A 19 -12.08 6.71 4.64
CA SER A 19 -11.59 6.77 3.27
C SER A 19 -12.63 7.37 2.31
N ALA A 20 -13.90 6.94 2.41
CA ALA A 20 -14.98 7.48 1.58
C ALA A 20 -15.21 8.97 1.83
N VAL A 21 -15.18 9.40 3.10
CA VAL A 21 -15.28 10.82 3.48
C VAL A 21 -14.12 11.63 2.88
N LEU A 22 -12.88 11.14 2.98
CA LEU A 22 -11.73 11.83 2.41
C LEU A 22 -11.76 11.88 0.88
N ALA A 23 -12.21 10.82 0.23
CA ALA A 23 -12.42 10.80 -1.22
C ALA A 23 -13.48 11.83 -1.65
N PHE A 24 -14.56 11.99 -0.88
CA PHE A 24 -15.57 13.03 -1.10
C PHE A 24 -14.98 14.44 -1.05
N PHE A 25 -14.09 14.71 -0.08
CA PHE A 25 -13.33 15.97 0.00
C PHE A 25 -12.17 16.08 -1.00
N ARG A 26 -12.08 15.18 -2.00
CA ARG A 26 -11.00 15.15 -3.01
C ARG A 26 -9.59 14.96 -2.43
N LEU A 27 -9.47 14.40 -1.23
CA LEU A 27 -8.21 14.06 -0.57
C LEU A 27 -7.78 12.63 -0.97
N TRP A 28 -7.65 12.39 -2.28
CA TRP A 28 -7.46 11.08 -2.89
C TRP A 28 -6.24 10.31 -2.34
N THR A 29 -5.11 10.99 -2.12
CA THR A 29 -3.89 10.35 -1.59
C THR A 29 -4.03 9.95 -0.12
N TRP A 30 -4.77 10.72 0.67
CA TRP A 30 -5.07 10.36 2.06
C TRP A 30 -6.01 9.16 2.13
N SER A 31 -7.06 9.16 1.31
CA SER A 31 -7.94 8.01 1.13
C SER A 31 -7.15 6.76 0.73
N ALA A 32 -6.20 6.86 -0.21
CA ALA A 32 -5.33 5.75 -0.59
C ALA A 32 -4.48 5.21 0.56
N GLY A 33 -3.87 6.09 1.37
CA GLY A 33 -3.10 5.69 2.55
C GLY A 33 -3.94 4.91 3.56
N ILE A 34 -5.17 5.36 3.81
CA ILE A 34 -6.08 4.70 4.75
C ILE A 34 -6.57 3.35 4.23
N VAL A 35 -6.85 3.25 2.92
CA VAL A 35 -7.25 1.97 2.30
C VAL A 35 -6.08 0.97 2.30
N ALA A 36 -4.83 1.43 2.22
CA ALA A 36 -3.67 0.56 2.31
C ALA A 36 -3.36 0.06 3.73
N LEU A 37 -3.80 0.76 4.79
CA LEU A 37 -3.50 0.39 6.18
C LEU A 37 -3.99 -1.02 6.56
N PRO A 38 -5.24 -1.46 6.26
CA PRO A 38 -5.70 -2.81 6.52
C PRO A 38 -4.88 -3.92 5.85
N ALA A 39 -4.21 -3.62 4.73
CA ALA A 39 -3.41 -4.61 4.04
C ALA A 39 -2.13 -4.99 4.81
N LEU A 40 -1.60 -4.12 5.69
CA LEU A 40 -0.44 -4.43 6.54
C LEU A 40 -0.70 -5.61 7.49
N PRO A 41 -1.72 -5.56 8.38
CA PRO A 41 -2.01 -6.68 9.27
C PRO A 41 -2.47 -7.92 8.50
N LEU A 42 -3.17 -7.78 7.37
CA LEU A 42 -3.56 -8.91 6.52
C LEU A 42 -2.35 -9.64 5.91
N GLN A 43 -1.36 -8.89 5.42
CA GLN A 43 -0.10 -9.46 4.93
C GLN A 43 0.71 -10.11 6.05
N LEU A 44 0.76 -9.48 7.23
CA LEU A 44 1.46 -10.01 8.41
C LEU A 44 0.80 -11.28 8.97
N LEU A 45 -0.54 -11.35 8.98
CA LEU A 45 -1.29 -12.57 9.33
C LEU A 45 -0.94 -13.74 8.41
N GLY A 46 -0.76 -13.47 7.11
CA GLY A 46 -0.27 -14.47 6.17
C GLY A 46 1.21 -14.84 6.38
N PHE A 47 2.01 -13.97 7.00
CA PHE A 47 3.45 -14.16 7.22
C PHE A 47 3.78 -14.92 8.51
N THR A 48 3.03 -14.71 9.60
CA THR A 48 3.35 -15.28 10.91
C THR A 48 2.92 -16.74 11.09
N GLY A 49 2.06 -17.27 10.21
CA GLY A 49 1.45 -18.60 10.37
C GLY A 49 2.11 -19.77 9.61
N THR A 50 3.13 -19.55 8.79
CA THR A 50 3.32 -20.40 7.59
C THR A 50 4.63 -21.17 7.51
N CYS A 51 5.78 -20.56 7.78
CA CYS A 51 7.06 -21.26 7.61
C CYS A 51 7.27 -22.38 8.65
N THR A 52 6.61 -22.30 9.80
CA THR A 52 6.71 -23.31 10.87
C THR A 52 5.75 -24.49 10.68
N GLN A 53 4.73 -24.36 9.82
CA GLN A 53 3.64 -25.35 9.68
C GLN A 53 3.61 -26.12 8.35
N GLY A 54 4.56 -25.89 7.44
CA GLY A 54 4.57 -26.68 6.20
C GLY A 54 3.44 -26.31 5.20
N ALA A 55 2.76 -25.17 5.37
CA ALA A 55 1.65 -24.73 4.51
C ALA A 55 1.88 -23.37 3.83
N ASP A 56 1.82 -23.34 2.50
CA ASP A 56 1.82 -22.12 1.68
C ASP A 56 0.47 -21.38 1.67
N GLY A 57 -0.61 -22.06 2.10
CA GLY A 57 -1.99 -21.55 2.06
C GLY A 57 -2.19 -20.19 2.73
N PRO A 58 -1.67 -19.93 3.94
CA PRO A 58 -1.88 -18.64 4.60
C PRO A 58 -1.12 -17.47 3.94
N PHE A 59 -0.01 -17.71 3.23
CA PHE A 59 0.60 -16.67 2.39
C PHE A 59 -0.32 -16.30 1.22
N VAL A 60 -0.89 -17.30 0.56
CA VAL A 60 -1.85 -17.07 -0.53
C VAL A 60 -3.08 -16.31 -0.03
N THR A 61 -3.64 -16.70 1.12
CA THR A 61 -4.78 -16.02 1.73
C THR A 61 -4.44 -14.57 2.10
N GLY A 62 -3.27 -14.31 2.67
CA GLY A 62 -2.79 -12.96 2.96
C GLY A 62 -2.65 -12.10 1.70
N ALA A 63 -2.11 -12.66 0.61
CA ALA A 63 -2.03 -11.98 -0.68
C ALA A 63 -3.42 -11.68 -1.28
N VAL A 64 -4.33 -12.66 -1.29
CA VAL A 64 -5.69 -12.49 -1.86
C VAL A 64 -6.48 -11.46 -1.09
N LEU A 65 -6.46 -11.50 0.26
CA LEU A 65 -7.22 -10.59 1.10
C LEU A 65 -6.67 -9.16 1.06
N SER A 66 -5.36 -8.98 0.92
CA SER A 66 -4.73 -7.65 0.84
C SER A 66 -4.79 -7.01 -0.56
N SER A 67 -4.88 -7.83 -1.61
CA SER A 67 -4.92 -7.37 -3.01
C SER A 67 -5.98 -6.30 -3.32
N PRO A 68 -7.27 -6.45 -2.95
CA PRO A 68 -8.28 -5.43 -3.29
C PRO A 68 -8.01 -4.08 -2.62
N PHE A 69 -7.44 -4.09 -1.41
CA PHE A 69 -7.06 -2.86 -0.69
C PHE A 69 -5.89 -2.16 -1.39
N LEU A 70 -4.85 -2.91 -1.76
CA LEU A 70 -3.71 -2.35 -2.48
C LEU A 70 -4.10 -1.85 -3.88
N ALA A 71 -4.91 -2.61 -4.62
CA ALA A 71 -5.42 -2.20 -5.91
C ALA A 71 -6.28 -0.92 -5.79
N GLY A 72 -7.17 -0.87 -4.79
CA GLY A 72 -7.97 0.32 -4.49
C GLY A 72 -7.10 1.54 -4.17
N ALA A 73 -6.07 1.38 -3.35
CA ALA A 73 -5.12 2.43 -3.03
C ALA A 73 -4.37 2.93 -4.28
N ILE A 74 -3.89 2.03 -5.14
CA ILE A 74 -3.23 2.39 -6.41
C ILE A 74 -4.19 3.21 -7.29
N CYS A 75 -5.42 2.74 -7.48
CA CYS A 75 -6.45 3.43 -8.26
C CYS A 75 -6.71 4.84 -7.74
N LEU A 76 -6.82 5.02 -6.42
CA LEU A 76 -7.02 6.33 -5.79
C LEU A 76 -5.84 7.28 -6.02
N VAL A 77 -4.60 6.80 -5.93
CA VAL A 77 -3.41 7.62 -6.23
C VAL A 77 -3.37 8.02 -7.71
N LEU A 78 -3.58 7.06 -8.62
CA LEU A 78 -3.63 7.33 -10.06
C LEU A 78 -4.75 8.32 -10.42
N TRP A 79 -5.92 8.16 -9.82
CA TRP A 79 -7.05 9.05 -10.03
C TRP A 79 -6.78 10.47 -9.52
N GLY A 80 -6.19 10.60 -8.32
CA GLY A 80 -5.75 11.88 -7.78
C GLY A 80 -4.74 12.59 -8.69
N MET A 81 -3.80 11.84 -9.25
CA MET A 81 -2.85 12.36 -10.25
C MET A 81 -3.55 12.78 -11.54
N ALA A 82 -4.46 11.97 -12.09
CA ALA A 82 -5.21 12.29 -13.30
C ALA A 82 -6.09 13.54 -13.16
N LYS A 83 -6.64 13.77 -11.96
CA LYS A 83 -7.41 14.98 -11.63
C LYS A 83 -6.55 16.19 -11.24
N GLY A 84 -5.23 16.02 -11.12
CA GLY A 84 -4.31 17.08 -10.68
C GLY A 84 -4.49 17.50 -9.22
N VAL A 85 -5.26 16.74 -8.42
CA VAL A 85 -5.53 17.04 -7.01
C VAL A 85 -4.76 16.06 -6.15
N VAL A 86 -3.49 16.37 -5.92
CA VAL A 86 -2.56 15.52 -5.17
C VAL A 86 -2.07 16.23 -3.93
N SER A 87 -2.38 15.67 -2.75
CA SER A 87 -1.83 16.18 -1.49
C SER A 87 -0.45 15.55 -1.24
N PRO A 88 0.63 16.36 -1.15
CA PRO A 88 1.98 15.83 -0.96
C PRO A 88 2.15 15.13 0.39
N SER A 89 1.49 15.61 1.44
CA SER A 89 1.52 14.94 2.75
C SER A 89 0.86 13.57 2.70
N GLY A 90 -0.30 13.45 2.05
CA GLY A 90 -0.96 12.16 1.85
C GLY A 90 -0.11 11.20 1.02
N ALA A 91 0.53 11.70 -0.05
CA ALA A 91 1.41 10.88 -0.89
C ALA A 91 2.63 10.34 -0.13
N ILE A 92 3.24 11.14 0.75
CA ILE A 92 4.35 10.71 1.61
C ILE A 92 3.88 9.62 2.59
N VAL A 93 2.70 9.77 3.19
CA VAL A 93 2.14 8.75 4.10
C VAL A 93 1.90 7.44 3.35
N THR A 94 1.26 7.48 2.18
CA THR A 94 1.03 6.27 1.36
C THR A 94 2.36 5.63 0.94
N LEU A 95 3.36 6.44 0.60
CA LEU A 95 4.71 5.97 0.26
C LEU A 95 5.37 5.27 1.45
N ALA A 96 5.26 5.83 2.66
CA ALA A 96 5.79 5.23 3.87
C ALA A 96 5.11 3.89 4.17
N VAL A 97 3.78 3.80 4.06
CA VAL A 97 3.04 2.55 4.24
C VAL A 97 3.49 1.47 3.26
N ALA A 98 3.63 1.82 1.97
CA ALA A 98 4.10 0.87 0.96
C ALA A 98 5.55 0.41 1.20
N ALA A 99 6.43 1.32 1.63
CA ALA A 99 7.81 0.99 1.97
C ALA A 99 7.91 0.07 3.20
N VAL A 100 7.12 0.35 4.24
CA VAL A 100 7.04 -0.49 5.44
C VAL A 100 6.52 -1.88 5.10
N MET A 101 5.49 -2.00 4.25
CA MET A 101 5.01 -3.30 3.77
C MET A 101 6.12 -4.09 3.11
N LEU A 102 6.81 -3.52 2.11
CA LEU A 102 7.89 -4.18 1.39
C LEU A 102 9.03 -4.64 2.32
N PHE A 103 9.34 -3.82 3.34
CA PHE A 103 10.37 -4.14 4.30
C PHE A 103 9.96 -5.30 5.23
N LEU A 104 8.72 -5.27 5.74
CA LEU A 104 8.21 -6.31 6.63
C LEU A 104 8.03 -7.65 5.91
N THR A 105 7.67 -7.62 4.63
CA THR A 105 7.41 -8.82 3.82
C THR A 105 8.65 -9.30 3.06
N ARG A 106 9.82 -8.67 3.29
CA ARG A 106 11.08 -8.94 2.58
C ARG A 106 11.47 -10.40 2.48
N GLN A 107 11.32 -11.14 3.58
CA GLN A 107 11.73 -12.53 3.62
C GLN A 107 10.85 -13.41 2.72
N ALA A 108 9.55 -13.10 2.64
CA ALA A 108 8.62 -13.88 1.84
C ALA A 108 8.85 -13.68 0.33
N TRP A 109 9.01 -12.43 -0.13
CA TRP A 109 9.24 -12.21 -1.55
C TRP A 109 10.68 -12.50 -1.97
N LEU A 110 11.70 -12.28 -1.13
CA LEU A 110 13.08 -12.72 -1.42
C LEU A 110 13.16 -14.25 -1.49
N GLY A 111 12.54 -14.96 -0.54
CA GLY A 111 12.43 -16.41 -0.59
C GLY A 111 11.77 -16.87 -1.88
N ALA A 112 10.62 -16.28 -2.24
CA ALA A 112 9.89 -16.67 -3.44
C ALA A 112 10.66 -16.40 -4.74
N VAL A 113 11.50 -15.36 -4.78
CA VAL A 113 12.36 -15.03 -5.95
C VAL A 113 13.58 -15.94 -6.04
N PHE A 114 14.32 -16.11 -4.95
CA PHE A 114 15.62 -16.81 -4.97
C PHE A 114 15.51 -18.32 -4.78
N SER A 115 14.50 -18.77 -4.03
CA SER A 115 14.34 -20.17 -3.64
C SER A 115 13.12 -20.83 -4.29
N GLY A 116 12.34 -20.09 -5.08
CA GLY A 116 11.08 -20.56 -5.65
C GLY A 116 9.92 -20.66 -4.64
N THR A 117 10.17 -20.46 -3.35
CA THR A 117 9.16 -20.57 -2.29
C THR A 117 9.35 -19.47 -1.24
N PRO A 118 8.27 -18.92 -0.67
CA PRO A 118 8.38 -17.92 0.40
C PRO A 118 9.07 -18.47 1.67
N CYS A 119 9.21 -19.78 1.80
CA CYS A 119 9.82 -20.50 2.93
C CYS A 119 11.30 -20.85 2.72
N GLY A 120 11.87 -20.64 1.51
CA GLY A 120 13.26 -20.95 1.19
C GLY A 120 13.49 -22.28 0.48
N ALA A 121 14.76 -22.61 0.22
CA ALA A 121 15.18 -23.66 -0.72
C ALA A 121 14.94 -25.10 -0.23
N GLY A 122 14.65 -25.31 1.06
CA GLY A 122 14.32 -26.61 1.63
C GLY A 122 12.86 -27.04 1.43
N TYR A 123 12.04 -26.19 0.82
CA TYR A 123 10.61 -26.40 0.69
C TYR A 123 10.23 -26.87 -0.72
N GLY A 124 9.60 -28.04 -0.81
CA GLY A 124 9.18 -28.63 -2.09
C GLY A 124 7.90 -28.00 -2.65
N ALA A 125 7.90 -26.72 -3.00
CA ALA A 125 6.71 -26.10 -3.59
C ALA A 125 6.54 -26.52 -5.06
N ARG A 126 5.63 -27.46 -5.32
CA ARG A 126 5.25 -27.89 -6.68
C ARG A 126 4.22 -26.98 -7.38
N HIS A 127 3.83 -25.86 -6.78
CA HIS A 127 2.65 -25.08 -7.20
C HIS A 127 3.02 -23.64 -7.57
N TRP A 128 3.39 -23.43 -8.84
CA TRP A 128 3.74 -22.11 -9.41
C TRP A 128 2.67 -21.04 -9.20
N GLN A 129 1.39 -21.42 -9.14
CA GLN A 129 0.26 -20.51 -8.95
C GLN A 129 0.33 -19.77 -7.61
N GLY A 130 0.69 -20.48 -6.53
CA GLY A 130 0.84 -19.87 -5.21
C GLY A 130 2.01 -18.88 -5.17
N GLN A 131 3.11 -19.23 -5.83
CA GLN A 131 4.28 -18.36 -5.95
C GLN A 131 3.96 -17.06 -6.68
N VAL A 132 3.21 -17.11 -7.79
CA VAL A 132 2.79 -15.91 -8.54
C VAL A 132 1.88 -15.03 -7.69
N LEU A 133 0.93 -15.62 -6.93
CA LEU A 133 0.08 -14.85 -6.02
C LEU A 133 0.88 -14.17 -4.91
N VAL A 134 1.87 -14.86 -4.35
CA VAL A 134 2.74 -14.31 -3.30
C VAL A 134 3.60 -13.18 -3.86
N LEU A 135 4.27 -13.37 -5.00
CA LEU A 135 5.01 -12.28 -5.65
C LEU A 135 4.09 -11.11 -6.00
N GLY A 136 2.92 -11.39 -6.55
CA GLY A 136 1.92 -10.39 -6.90
C GLY A 136 1.52 -9.54 -5.68
N GLY A 137 1.00 -10.19 -4.64
CA GLY A 137 0.46 -9.53 -3.46
C GLY A 137 1.50 -8.89 -2.54
N TYR A 138 2.68 -9.51 -2.38
CA TYR A 138 3.70 -9.07 -1.41
C TYR A 138 4.82 -8.22 -2.02
N LEU A 139 5.03 -8.28 -3.34
CA LEU A 139 6.08 -7.52 -4.03
C LEU A 139 5.50 -6.56 -5.06
N VAL A 140 4.76 -7.07 -6.06
CA VAL A 140 4.32 -6.27 -7.22
C VAL A 140 3.36 -5.16 -6.81
N LEU A 141 2.27 -5.47 -6.10
CA LEU A 141 1.29 -4.46 -5.69
C LEU A 141 1.89 -3.39 -4.75
N PRO A 142 2.63 -3.74 -3.68
CA PRO A 142 3.28 -2.74 -2.83
C PRO A 142 4.32 -1.90 -3.59
N ALA A 143 5.08 -2.49 -4.51
CA ALA A 143 6.05 -1.75 -5.33
C ALA A 143 5.38 -0.76 -6.29
N ILE A 144 4.28 -1.16 -6.96
CA ILE A 144 3.50 -0.25 -7.80
C ILE A 144 2.95 0.91 -6.98
N LEU A 145 2.36 0.62 -5.81
CA LEU A 145 1.86 1.66 -4.91
C LEU A 145 2.98 2.64 -4.52
N LEU A 146 4.16 2.13 -4.17
CA LEU A 146 5.32 2.95 -3.82
C LEU A 146 5.74 3.88 -4.98
N VAL A 147 5.86 3.35 -6.20
CA VAL A 147 6.23 4.13 -7.39
C VAL A 147 5.16 5.19 -7.70
N CYS A 148 3.88 4.82 -7.67
CA CYS A 148 2.77 5.75 -7.88
C CYS A 148 2.76 6.87 -6.83
N SER A 149 2.93 6.53 -5.55
CA SER A 149 2.98 7.50 -4.46
C SER A 149 4.21 8.40 -4.53
N CYS A 150 5.36 7.88 -4.95
CA CYS A 150 6.57 8.67 -5.18
C CYS A 150 6.34 9.71 -6.29
N ARG A 151 5.78 9.28 -7.43
CA ARG A 151 5.42 10.19 -8.51
C ARG A 151 4.41 11.25 -8.07
N ALA A 152 3.39 10.86 -7.30
CA ALA A 152 2.40 11.77 -6.75
C ALA A 152 3.05 12.80 -5.80
N ALA A 153 3.95 12.38 -4.92
CA ALA A 153 4.68 13.27 -4.03
C ALA A 153 5.53 14.29 -4.80
N LEU A 154 6.25 13.86 -5.85
CA LEU A 154 7.04 14.73 -6.71
C LEU A 154 6.17 15.77 -7.45
N LEU A 155 5.04 15.34 -8.01
CA LEU A 155 4.09 16.24 -8.68
C LEU A 155 3.49 17.26 -7.70
N GLY A 156 3.09 16.82 -6.51
CA GLY A 156 2.58 17.71 -5.45
C GLY A 156 3.62 18.71 -4.93
N ALA A 157 4.90 18.32 -4.89
CA ALA A 157 6.01 19.20 -4.52
C ALA A 157 6.31 20.24 -5.61
N ARG A 158 6.32 19.84 -6.89
CA ARG A 158 6.53 20.76 -8.03
C ARG A 158 5.42 21.81 -8.16
N GLY A 159 4.16 21.43 -7.92
CA GLY A 159 3.03 22.37 -7.92
C GLY A 159 3.10 23.44 -6.81
N LYS A 160 3.70 23.14 -5.66
CA LYS A 160 3.96 24.13 -4.59
C LYS A 160 5.19 25.00 -4.87
N GLY A 161 6.23 24.44 -5.50
CA GLY A 161 7.43 25.18 -5.89
C GLY A 161 7.15 26.31 -6.88
N SER A 162 6.26 26.06 -7.86
CA SER A 162 5.91 27.08 -8.87
C SER A 162 5.02 28.22 -8.33
N ARG A 163 4.34 28.04 -7.19
CA ARG A 163 3.49 29.08 -6.57
C ARG A 163 4.22 29.97 -5.56
N ARG A 164 5.41 29.57 -5.06
CA ARG A 164 6.17 30.36 -4.09
C ARG A 164 7.13 31.39 -4.71
N VAL A 165 7.30 31.40 -6.03
CA VAL A 165 8.17 32.37 -6.73
C VAL A 165 7.41 33.63 -7.18
N GLY A 166 6.09 33.72 -6.93
CA GLY A 166 5.24 34.80 -7.45
C GLY A 166 4.79 35.89 -6.47
N THR A 167 5.23 35.90 -5.20
CA THR A 167 4.72 36.88 -4.21
C THR A 167 5.82 37.53 -3.36
N ASN A 168 6.99 37.79 -3.95
CA ASN A 168 7.97 38.74 -3.40
C ASN A 168 8.34 39.78 -4.48
N GLY A 169 7.31 40.44 -5.01
CA GLY A 169 7.43 41.64 -5.84
C GLY A 169 7.01 42.86 -5.04
N THR A 170 7.85 43.24 -4.08
CA THR A 170 7.92 44.63 -3.61
C THR A 170 8.20 45.53 -4.82
N ASN A 171 7.36 46.53 -5.07
CA ASN A 171 7.79 47.82 -5.64
C ASN A 171 6.70 48.87 -5.39
N CYS A 172 7.06 49.89 -4.60
CA CYS A 172 6.39 51.19 -4.57
C CYS A 172 6.40 51.83 -5.96
N PRO A 173 5.52 52.81 -6.20
CA PRO A 173 6.05 54.11 -6.59
C PRO A 173 5.41 55.28 -5.82
N GLU A 174 6.31 56.18 -5.43
CA GLU A 174 6.29 57.65 -5.29
C GLU A 174 4.93 58.38 -5.15
#